data_AF-A0A6A3IT86-F1
#
_entry.id   AF-A0A6A3IT86-F1
#
_cell.length_a   1.000
_cell.length_b   1.000
_cell.length_c   1.000
_cell.angle_alpha   90.00
_cell.angle_beta   90.00
_cell.angle_gamma   90.00
#
_symmetry.space_group_name_H-M   'P 1'
#
loop_
_entity.id
_entity.type
_entity.pdbx_description
1 polymer ?
#
loop_
_entity_poly.entity_id
_entity_poly.type
_entity_poly.pdbx_seq_one_letter_code
_entity_poly.pdbx_strand_id
1 'polypeptide(L)'
;MRLLSRVVSARTPSSFAPPPRPLHFESNKIAATSPMQSDFASDAASLDVSMQRQCRRALRTPRGARKRRMDEDVDGAKRRRLRLLQAAFGPEDRVDESNWLTGALMDLMLWKFATSYPAVHFLPTAFFHLHLEAADRSPWRRRCRALQYQVKDVLGRPVDYESDASLVFIVNVDRIHWNLFRVQLGDTPELQLFDPMGRLASRSGISYRSVPRAVIEWLDVCYPQHKGWMQRTVSAITNKQQVSGFDCGVACLACLLYADKCGRGHTGEQINAQIDQEAITAFRKELPRQLHSIGDGIDG
;
A
#
# COMPACT_ATOMS: atom_id res chain seq x y z
N MET A 1 -49.05 -30.58 17.97
CA MET A 1 -48.34 -30.61 19.28
C MET A 1 -47.64 -29.27 19.48
N ARG A 2 -48.02 -28.53 20.53
CA ARG A 2 -47.40 -27.27 20.94
C ARG A 2 -46.10 -27.57 21.69
N LEU A 3 -45.01 -26.90 21.36
CA LEU A 3 -43.82 -26.85 22.22
C LEU A 3 -43.54 -25.39 22.57
N LEU A 4 -43.65 -25.12 23.86
CA LEU A 4 -43.54 -23.84 24.53
C LEU A 4 -42.06 -23.49 24.76
N SER A 5 -41.79 -22.20 24.56
CA SER A 5 -40.62 -21.43 24.94
C SER A 5 -40.24 -21.61 26.42
N ARG A 6 -38.94 -21.80 26.70
CA ARG A 6 -38.35 -21.60 28.03
C ARG A 6 -37.51 -20.33 28.05
N VAL A 7 -37.96 -19.38 28.87
CA VAL A 7 -37.24 -18.22 29.36
C VAL A 7 -36.19 -18.71 30.36
N VAL A 8 -34.92 -18.31 30.19
CA VAL A 8 -33.88 -18.47 31.22
C VAL A 8 -33.44 -17.08 31.66
N SER A 9 -33.68 -16.84 32.95
CA SER A 9 -33.41 -15.59 33.66
C SER A 9 -31.92 -15.48 34.02
N ALA A 10 -31.38 -14.28 33.86
CA ALA A 10 -30.00 -13.93 34.14
C ALA A 10 -29.69 -13.92 35.65
N ARG A 11 -28.49 -14.38 36.02
CA ARG A 11 -27.85 -14.08 37.31
C ARG A 11 -26.47 -13.49 37.05
N THR A 12 -26.30 -12.25 37.50
CA THR A 12 -25.03 -11.57 37.73
C THR A 12 -24.32 -12.16 38.95
N PRO A 13 -22.98 -12.21 38.93
CA PRO A 13 -22.21 -11.95 40.14
C PRO A 13 -21.28 -10.75 39.95
N SER A 14 -21.40 -9.80 40.86
CA SER A 14 -20.44 -8.73 41.06
C SER A 14 -19.17 -9.30 41.72
N SER A 15 -17.98 -8.90 41.27
CA SER A 15 -16.77 -9.00 42.07
C SER A 15 -15.84 -7.84 41.73
N PHE A 16 -15.70 -6.95 42.70
CA PHE A 16 -14.72 -5.86 42.71
C PHE A 16 -13.31 -6.45 42.88
N ALA A 17 -12.46 -6.29 41.88
CA ALA A 17 -11.02 -6.49 42.01
C ALA A 17 -10.33 -5.11 42.13
N PRO A 18 -9.44 -4.90 43.11
CA PRO A 18 -8.69 -3.65 43.24
C PRO A 18 -7.58 -3.54 42.19
N PRO A 19 -7.21 -2.31 41.76
CA PRO A 19 -6.19 -2.11 40.75
C PRO A 19 -4.76 -2.35 41.29
N PRO A 20 -3.82 -2.84 40.47
CA PRO A 20 -2.42 -2.99 40.86
C PRO A 20 -1.71 -1.63 40.91
N ARG A 21 -0.80 -1.49 41.88
CA ARG A 21 0.05 -0.31 42.10
C ARG A 21 1.03 -0.08 40.94
N PRO A 22 1.34 1.18 40.58
CA PRO A 22 2.36 1.49 39.58
C PRO A 22 3.76 1.21 40.12
N LEU A 23 4.56 0.48 39.34
CA LEU A 23 5.99 0.29 39.55
C LEU A 23 6.72 1.58 39.14
N HIS A 24 7.41 2.19 40.11
CA HIS A 24 8.40 3.24 39.89
C HIS A 24 9.51 2.72 38.99
N PHE A 25 9.70 3.33 37.81
CA PHE A 25 10.87 3.13 36.97
C PHE A 25 11.84 4.29 37.22
N GLU A 26 12.93 4.01 37.94
CA GLU A 26 14.00 4.97 38.16
C GLU A 26 14.72 5.28 36.84
N SER A 27 14.79 6.57 36.52
CA SER A 27 15.55 7.10 35.40
C SER A 27 17.02 7.18 35.76
N ASN A 28 17.82 6.23 35.25
CA ASN A 28 19.28 6.37 35.27
C ASN A 28 19.73 7.36 34.20
N LYS A 29 20.10 8.56 34.66
CA LYS A 29 20.90 9.53 33.93
C LYS A 29 22.31 8.95 33.76
N ILE A 30 22.75 8.71 32.53
CA ILE A 30 24.17 8.57 32.23
C ILE A 30 24.61 9.81 31.47
N ALA A 31 25.63 10.44 32.07
CA ALA A 31 26.24 11.69 31.68
C ALA A 31 27.08 11.58 30.40
N ALA A 32 27.26 12.75 29.82
CA ALA A 32 28.08 13.05 28.67
C ALA A 32 29.53 12.59 28.80
N THR A 33 30.13 12.19 27.68
CA THR A 33 31.54 12.46 27.37
C THR A 33 31.68 12.71 25.86
N SER A 34 32.02 13.96 25.53
CA SER A 34 32.66 14.35 24.26
C SER A 34 34.14 13.95 24.34
N PRO A 35 34.78 13.59 23.22
CA PRO A 35 35.92 14.44 22.86
C PRO A 35 36.17 14.61 21.35
N MET A 36 36.74 15.79 21.09
CA MET A 36 37.85 16.05 20.15
C MET A 36 37.58 16.12 18.65
N GLN A 37 37.42 17.38 18.22
CA GLN A 37 38.21 18.04 17.16
C GLN A 37 39.42 17.25 16.65
N SER A 38 39.49 17.09 15.33
CA SER A 38 40.76 17.14 14.61
C SER A 38 40.54 17.84 13.28
N ASP A 39 41.22 18.97 13.16
CA ASP A 39 41.38 19.76 11.96
C ASP A 39 42.27 18.99 10.96
N PHE A 40 41.86 18.92 9.70
CA PHE A 40 42.79 18.73 8.59
C PHE A 40 42.44 19.72 7.49
N ALA A 41 43.16 20.84 7.51
CA ALA A 41 43.39 21.70 6.37
C ALA A 41 44.67 21.25 5.67
N SER A 42 44.60 21.03 4.36
CA SER A 42 45.67 20.97 3.33
C SER A 42 44.96 20.50 2.05
N ASP A 43 45.19 20.96 0.84
CA ASP A 43 46.01 22.05 0.33
C ASP A 43 45.50 22.33 -1.10
N ALA A 44 45.67 23.58 -1.53
CA ALA A 44 45.43 24.01 -2.88
C ALA A 44 46.50 23.45 -3.83
N ALA A 45 46.09 22.93 -4.99
CA ALA A 45 46.94 22.92 -6.16
C ALA A 45 46.09 22.96 -7.44
N SER A 46 46.13 24.12 -8.07
CA SER A 46 45.79 24.39 -9.46
C SER A 46 46.50 23.46 -10.44
N LEU A 47 45.79 23.02 -11.47
CA LEU A 47 46.38 22.77 -12.80
C LEU A 47 45.34 23.10 -13.87
N ASP A 48 45.54 24.28 -14.44
CA ASP A 48 45.13 24.72 -15.76
C ASP A 48 45.73 23.77 -16.82
N VAL A 49 44.98 23.46 -17.90
CA VAL A 49 45.45 23.18 -19.27
C VAL A 49 44.23 22.97 -20.18
N SER A 50 43.88 24.05 -20.88
CA SER A 50 43.75 24.19 -22.33
C SER A 50 43.16 23.07 -23.22
N MET A 51 42.35 23.54 -24.18
CA MET A 51 42.18 23.04 -25.56
C MET A 51 41.50 21.67 -25.78
N GLN A 52 40.24 21.70 -26.22
CA GLN A 52 39.94 21.49 -27.65
C GLN A 52 38.48 21.78 -27.98
N ARG A 53 38.27 22.89 -28.71
CA ARG A 53 37.07 23.14 -29.49
C ARG A 53 37.04 22.15 -30.65
N GLN A 54 36.21 21.11 -30.56
CA GLN A 54 35.76 20.36 -31.74
C GLN A 54 34.33 20.76 -32.07
N CYS A 55 34.20 21.55 -33.13
CA CYS A 55 32.96 21.78 -33.87
C CYS A 55 32.40 20.45 -34.38
N ARG A 56 31.53 19.81 -33.59
CA ARG A 56 30.67 18.73 -34.08
C ARG A 56 29.40 19.34 -34.66
N ARG A 57 29.38 19.35 -36.00
CA ARG A 57 28.26 19.65 -36.89
C ARG A 57 27.02 18.87 -36.42
N ALA A 58 26.08 19.57 -35.78
CA ALA A 58 24.81 19.00 -35.36
C ALA A 58 23.96 18.70 -36.60
N LEU A 59 24.00 17.45 -37.07
CA LEU A 59 23.00 16.91 -37.96
C LEU A 59 21.65 16.98 -37.23
N ARG A 60 20.84 17.97 -37.60
CA ARG A 60 19.45 18.12 -37.16
C ARG A 60 18.68 16.89 -37.62
N THR A 61 18.61 15.87 -36.77
CA THR A 61 17.62 14.80 -36.92
C THR A 61 16.21 15.41 -36.84
N PRO A 62 15.27 15.00 -37.71
CA PRO A 62 13.90 15.52 -37.69
C PRO A 62 13.27 15.30 -36.31
N ARG A 63 12.92 16.40 -35.63
CA ARG A 63 12.35 16.39 -34.26
C ARG A 63 11.03 15.60 -34.13
N GLY A 64 10.41 15.19 -35.24
CA GLY A 64 9.16 14.42 -35.25
C GLY A 64 9.31 12.89 -35.09
N ALA A 65 10.48 12.30 -35.38
CA ALA A 65 10.64 10.84 -35.38
C ALA A 65 10.93 10.25 -33.99
N ARG A 66 11.40 11.07 -33.05
CA ARG A 66 11.84 10.61 -31.73
C ARG A 66 10.68 10.38 -30.75
N LYS A 67 9.55 11.07 -30.93
CA LYS A 67 8.37 10.93 -30.07
C LYS A 67 7.62 9.61 -30.34
N ARG A 68 7.43 9.24 -31.62
CA ARG A 68 6.75 7.98 -31.99
C ARG A 68 7.48 6.71 -31.52
N ARG A 69 8.81 6.70 -31.48
CA ARG A 69 9.60 5.54 -30.98
C ARG A 69 9.49 5.32 -29.47
N MET A 70 9.17 6.36 -28.69
CA MET A 70 9.15 6.23 -27.23
C MET A 70 7.81 5.67 -26.73
N ASP A 71 6.70 6.03 -27.38
CA ASP A 71 5.36 5.55 -27.01
C ASP A 71 5.19 4.05 -27.31
N GLU A 72 5.75 3.55 -28.42
CA GLU A 72 5.76 2.10 -28.73
C GLU A 72 6.51 1.27 -27.68
N ASP A 73 7.55 1.82 -27.04
CA ASP A 73 8.31 1.13 -26.01
C ASP A 73 7.55 1.05 -24.67
N VAL A 74 6.76 2.08 -24.33
CA VAL A 74 5.93 2.08 -23.11
C VAL A 74 4.84 1.01 -23.19
N ASP A 75 4.13 0.92 -24.31
CA ASP A 75 3.09 -0.10 -24.48
C ASP A 75 3.69 -1.50 -24.66
N GLY A 76 4.90 -1.61 -25.22
CA GLY A 76 5.68 -2.84 -25.21
C GLY A 76 6.05 -3.28 -23.78
N ALA A 77 6.50 -2.36 -22.94
CA ALA A 77 6.84 -2.64 -21.54
C ALA A 77 5.62 -3.06 -20.72
N LYS A 78 4.47 -2.40 -20.90
CA LYS A 78 3.19 -2.79 -20.26
C LYS A 78 2.78 -4.20 -20.64
N ARG A 79 2.81 -4.53 -21.95
CA ARG A 79 2.49 -5.89 -22.44
C ARG A 79 3.43 -6.96 -21.87
N ARG A 80 4.74 -6.68 -21.83
CA ARG A 80 5.72 -7.59 -21.20
C ARG A 80 5.40 -7.82 -19.72
N ARG A 81 5.08 -6.75 -18.98
CA ARG A 81 4.75 -6.85 -17.55
C ARG A 81 3.46 -7.62 -17.30
N LEU A 82 2.43 -7.39 -18.11
CA LEU A 82 1.18 -8.14 -18.04
C LEU A 82 1.41 -9.64 -18.26
N ARG A 83 2.18 -10.01 -19.28
CA ARG A 83 2.54 -11.42 -19.54
C ARG A 83 3.32 -12.04 -18.39
N LEU A 84 4.22 -11.29 -17.74
CA LEU A 84 4.95 -11.76 -16.56
C LEU A 84 3.99 -12.01 -15.37
N LEU A 85 3.02 -11.12 -15.14
CA LEU A 85 2.01 -11.30 -14.11
C LEU A 85 1.15 -12.54 -14.39
N GLN A 86 0.70 -12.73 -15.63
CA GLN A 86 -0.07 -13.91 -16.04
C GLN A 86 0.75 -15.20 -15.96
N ALA A 87 2.03 -15.18 -16.33
CA ALA A 87 2.91 -16.33 -16.25
C ALA A 87 3.24 -16.75 -14.81
N ALA A 88 3.04 -15.85 -13.84
CA ALA A 88 3.17 -16.17 -12.42
C ALA A 88 1.97 -16.94 -11.86
N PHE A 89 0.91 -17.16 -12.64
CA PHE A 89 -0.30 -17.82 -12.16
C PHE A 89 -0.09 -19.34 -12.08
N GLY A 90 -0.37 -19.88 -10.90
CA GLY A 90 -0.39 -21.31 -10.65
C GLY A 90 -1.81 -21.86 -10.44
N PRO A 91 -1.95 -23.18 -10.19
CA PRO A 91 -3.22 -23.78 -9.79
C PRO A 91 -3.86 -23.14 -8.55
N GLU A 92 -3.04 -22.55 -7.67
CA GLU A 92 -3.44 -21.81 -6.46
C GLU A 92 -4.17 -20.49 -6.75
N ASP A 93 -4.01 -19.93 -7.95
CA ASP A 93 -4.67 -18.68 -8.36
C ASP A 93 -6.09 -18.90 -8.87
N ARG A 94 -6.57 -20.14 -8.85
CA ARG A 94 -7.95 -20.47 -9.18
C ARG A 94 -8.89 -19.89 -8.13
N VAL A 95 -9.72 -18.96 -8.57
CA VAL A 95 -10.78 -18.37 -7.77
C VAL A 95 -11.92 -19.38 -7.60
N ASP A 96 -11.89 -20.16 -6.53
CA ASP A 96 -13.03 -20.95 -6.04
C ASP A 96 -13.55 -20.38 -4.70
N GLU A 97 -14.44 -21.08 -3.99
CA GLU A 97 -15.05 -20.63 -2.72
C GLU A 97 -14.14 -20.79 -1.49
N SER A 98 -13.08 -21.60 -1.58
CA SER A 98 -12.21 -21.97 -0.46
C SER A 98 -10.79 -21.39 -0.55
N ASN A 99 -10.34 -21.01 -1.75
CA ASN A 99 -8.95 -20.63 -1.97
C ASN A 99 -8.64 -19.21 -1.53
N TRP A 100 -7.41 -19.05 -1.08
CA TRP A 100 -6.84 -17.75 -0.77
C TRP A 100 -6.37 -17.10 -2.05
N LEU A 101 -6.59 -15.79 -2.19
CA LEU A 101 -6.03 -15.07 -3.33
C LEU A 101 -4.54 -14.84 -3.08
N THR A 102 -3.74 -15.05 -4.11
CA THR A 102 -2.31 -14.75 -4.05
C THR A 102 -2.03 -13.27 -4.33
N GLY A 103 -0.82 -12.81 -4.01
CA GLY A 103 -0.36 -11.49 -4.41
C GLY A 103 -0.27 -11.32 -5.94
N ALA A 104 -0.02 -12.38 -6.70
CA ALA A 104 0.06 -12.32 -8.17
C ALA A 104 -1.31 -12.03 -8.78
N LEU A 105 -2.35 -12.72 -8.29
CA LEU A 105 -3.73 -12.46 -8.69
C LEU A 105 -4.16 -11.04 -8.33
N MET A 106 -3.81 -10.59 -7.12
CA MET A 106 -4.09 -9.21 -6.70
C MET A 106 -3.42 -8.20 -7.64
N ASP A 107 -2.13 -8.37 -7.94
CA ASP A 107 -1.38 -7.47 -8.82
C ASP A 107 -1.96 -7.41 -10.22
N LEU A 108 -2.48 -8.52 -10.75
CA LEU A 108 -3.19 -8.54 -12.04
C LEU A 108 -4.49 -7.71 -11.98
N MET A 109 -5.25 -7.84 -10.91
CA MET A 109 -6.48 -7.07 -10.73
C MET A 109 -6.19 -5.58 -10.52
N LEU A 110 -5.16 -5.25 -9.73
CA LEU A 110 -4.67 -3.90 -9.57
C LEU A 110 -4.18 -3.33 -10.91
N TRP A 111 -3.54 -4.13 -11.77
CA TRP A 111 -3.14 -3.72 -13.13
C TRP A 111 -4.36 -3.33 -13.98
N LYS A 112 -5.44 -4.11 -13.92
CA LYS A 112 -6.71 -3.78 -14.58
C LYS A 112 -7.26 -2.45 -14.03
N PHE A 113 -7.33 -2.30 -12.70
CA PHE A 113 -7.83 -1.08 -12.07
C PHE A 113 -7.00 0.14 -12.42
N ALA A 114 -5.67 0.04 -12.43
CA ALA A 114 -4.79 1.13 -12.82
C ALA A 114 -4.99 1.55 -14.29
N THR A 115 -5.36 0.61 -15.15
CA THR A 115 -5.70 0.90 -16.56
C THR A 115 -7.05 1.62 -16.66
N SER A 116 -8.04 1.22 -15.86
CA SER A 116 -9.37 1.82 -15.84
C SER A 116 -9.44 3.16 -15.09
N TYR A 117 -8.57 3.38 -14.10
CA TYR A 117 -8.61 4.52 -13.18
C TYR A 117 -7.27 5.27 -13.19
N PRO A 118 -6.98 6.05 -14.24
CA PRO A 118 -5.66 6.65 -14.44
C PRO A 118 -5.29 7.68 -13.36
N ALA A 119 -6.27 8.26 -12.66
CA ALA A 119 -6.06 9.25 -11.60
C ALA A 119 -5.59 8.65 -10.26
N VAL A 120 -5.55 7.31 -10.15
CA VAL A 120 -5.14 6.60 -8.93
C VAL A 120 -3.91 5.75 -9.25
N HIS A 121 -2.94 5.75 -8.35
CA HIS A 121 -1.80 4.84 -8.41
C HIS A 121 -2.07 3.61 -7.56
N PHE A 122 -2.12 2.44 -8.20
CA PHE A 122 -2.21 1.17 -7.51
C PHE A 122 -0.81 0.57 -7.38
N LEU A 123 -0.28 0.46 -6.17
CA LEU A 123 1.06 -0.10 -5.95
C LEU A 123 0.98 -1.63 -5.90
N PRO A 124 1.99 -2.36 -6.42
CA PRO A 124 2.01 -3.82 -6.36
C PRO A 124 2.03 -4.30 -4.91
N THR A 125 1.48 -5.47 -4.63
CA THR A 125 1.52 -6.14 -3.31
C THR A 125 2.96 -6.34 -2.81
N ALA A 126 3.91 -6.53 -3.72
CA ALA A 126 5.33 -6.60 -3.42
C ALA A 126 5.91 -5.27 -2.88
N PHE A 127 5.24 -4.13 -3.08
CA PHE A 127 5.64 -2.81 -2.59
C PHE A 127 6.00 -2.86 -1.11
N PHE A 128 5.11 -3.39 -0.29
CA PHE A 128 5.31 -3.40 1.16
C PHE A 128 6.49 -4.30 1.58
N HIS A 129 6.48 -5.56 1.15
CA HIS A 129 7.47 -6.55 1.62
C HIS A 129 8.87 -6.32 1.04
N LEU A 130 8.99 -5.94 -0.23
CA LEU A 130 10.29 -5.80 -0.89
C LEU A 130 10.88 -4.40 -0.72
N HIS A 131 10.06 -3.36 -0.60
CA HIS A 131 10.56 -1.99 -0.59
C HIS A 131 10.52 -1.35 0.79
N LEU A 132 9.45 -1.59 1.57
CA LEU A 132 9.32 -0.97 2.89
C LEU A 132 9.97 -1.82 3.99
N GLU A 133 9.66 -3.11 4.06
CA GLU A 133 10.24 -3.99 5.11
C GLU A 133 11.75 -4.21 4.91
N ALA A 134 12.21 -4.36 3.67
CA ALA A 134 13.64 -4.53 3.38
C ALA A 134 14.45 -3.25 3.68
N ALA A 135 13.85 -2.07 3.54
CA ALA A 135 14.48 -0.81 3.86
C ALA A 135 14.64 -0.60 5.39
N ASP A 136 13.73 -1.12 6.21
CA ASP A 136 13.79 -0.97 7.67
C ASP A 136 14.91 -1.81 8.30
N ARG A 137 15.27 -2.95 7.67
CA ARG A 137 16.32 -3.86 8.15
C ARG A 137 17.73 -3.46 7.73
N SER A 138 17.90 -2.38 6.99
CA SER A 138 19.16 -2.04 6.35
C SER A 138 19.58 -0.60 6.65
N PRO A 139 20.89 -0.24 6.51
CA PRO A 139 21.37 1.14 6.74
C PRO A 139 20.77 2.20 5.80
N TRP A 140 19.80 1.81 4.96
CA TRP A 140 19.14 2.59 3.93
C TRP A 140 18.44 3.83 4.46
N ARG A 141 18.03 3.89 5.74
CA ARG A 141 17.58 5.15 6.37
C ARG A 141 18.55 6.31 6.20
N ARG A 142 19.86 6.04 6.14
CA ARG A 142 20.89 7.08 5.91
C ARG A 142 21.09 7.40 4.42
N ARG A 143 20.79 6.46 3.51
CA ARG A 143 20.97 6.63 2.06
C ARG A 143 19.74 7.18 1.33
N CYS A 144 18.52 7.00 1.82
CA CYS A 144 17.34 7.56 1.15
C CYS A 144 17.30 9.10 1.13
N ARG A 145 18.12 9.79 1.94
CA ARG A 145 18.35 11.24 1.80
C ARG A 145 19.18 11.59 0.56
N ALA A 146 19.83 10.61 -0.06
CA ALA A 146 20.67 10.74 -1.23
C ALA A 146 20.18 9.82 -2.36
N LEU A 147 19.26 10.34 -3.19
CA LEU A 147 19.09 10.01 -4.60
C LEU A 147 18.35 8.70 -4.99
N GLN A 148 17.30 8.88 -5.80
CA GLN A 148 16.86 8.06 -6.95
C GLN A 148 15.92 6.86 -6.78
N TYR A 149 15.46 6.49 -5.59
CA TYR A 149 14.43 5.44 -5.51
C TYR A 149 13.03 6.02 -5.81
N GLN A 150 12.54 5.81 -7.03
CA GLN A 150 11.21 6.24 -7.46
C GLN A 150 10.23 5.06 -7.38
N VAL A 151 9.25 5.17 -6.49
CA VAL A 151 8.15 4.18 -6.41
C VAL A 151 7.39 4.21 -7.73
N LYS A 152 7.06 3.01 -8.23
CA LYS A 152 6.26 2.83 -9.44
C LYS A 152 5.04 2.00 -9.12
N ASP A 153 3.93 2.33 -9.76
CA ASP A 153 2.70 1.57 -9.66
C ASP A 153 2.76 0.26 -10.48
N VAL A 154 1.68 -0.51 -10.48
CA VAL A 154 1.54 -1.76 -11.22
C VAL A 154 1.66 -1.60 -12.75
N LEU A 155 1.42 -0.41 -13.30
CA LEU A 155 1.65 -0.09 -14.72
C LEU A 155 3.09 0.38 -14.99
N GLY A 156 3.87 0.61 -13.94
CA GLY A 156 5.24 1.13 -14.05
C GLY A 156 5.30 2.65 -14.11
N ARG A 157 4.17 3.33 -13.88
CA ARG A 157 4.13 4.80 -13.81
C ARG A 157 4.81 5.23 -12.51
N PRO A 158 5.71 6.22 -12.56
CA PRO A 158 6.29 6.77 -11.35
C PRO A 158 5.21 7.47 -10.52
N VAL A 159 5.31 7.32 -9.21
CA VAL A 159 4.50 8.10 -8.26
C VAL A 159 5.09 9.50 -8.19
N ASP A 160 4.27 10.50 -8.45
CA ASP A 160 4.60 11.91 -8.26
C ASP A 160 4.14 12.35 -6.86
N TYR A 161 5.10 12.63 -5.97
CA TYR A 161 4.82 13.01 -4.59
C TYR A 161 4.34 14.46 -4.43
N GLU A 162 4.43 15.25 -5.51
CA GLU A 162 3.89 16.62 -5.57
C GLU A 162 2.46 16.65 -6.13
N SER A 163 1.95 15.51 -6.59
CA SER A 163 0.59 15.38 -7.12
C SER A 163 -0.40 14.97 -6.04
N ASP A 164 -1.64 15.46 -6.15
CA ASP A 164 -2.76 15.05 -5.28
C ASP A 164 -3.35 13.66 -5.65
N ALA A 165 -2.73 12.95 -6.59
CA ALA A 165 -3.15 11.63 -7.01
C ALA A 165 -3.14 10.65 -5.82
N SER A 166 -4.27 9.95 -5.62
CA SER A 166 -4.38 9.00 -4.52
C SER A 166 -3.52 7.77 -4.75
N LEU A 167 -2.94 7.24 -3.67
CA LEU A 167 -2.21 5.97 -3.70
C LEU A 167 -3.06 4.89 -3.05
N VAL A 168 -3.14 3.73 -3.68
CA VAL A 168 -3.83 2.55 -3.15
C VAL A 168 -2.87 1.38 -3.16
N PHE A 169 -2.75 0.69 -2.04
CA PHE A 169 -1.90 -0.50 -1.96
C PHE A 169 -2.42 -1.48 -0.92
N ILE A 170 -2.16 -2.76 -1.17
CA ILE A 170 -2.62 -3.86 -0.35
C ILE A 170 -1.42 -4.41 0.43
N VAL A 171 -1.60 -4.65 1.73
CA VAL A 171 -0.55 -5.09 2.65
C VAL A 171 -0.99 -6.38 3.32
N ASN A 172 -0.10 -7.38 3.32
CA ASN A 172 -0.28 -8.58 4.12
C ASN A 172 0.42 -8.40 5.47
N VAL A 173 -0.34 -7.99 6.48
CA VAL A 173 0.16 -7.82 7.84
C VAL A 173 0.41 -9.20 8.45
N ASP A 174 1.64 -9.42 8.93
CA ASP A 174 2.10 -10.67 9.56
C ASP A 174 1.90 -11.94 8.69
N ARG A 175 1.72 -11.77 7.37
CA ARG A 175 1.43 -12.86 6.41
C ARG A 175 0.11 -13.60 6.65
N ILE A 176 -0.77 -13.06 7.49
CA ILE A 176 -2.02 -13.69 7.90
C ILE A 176 -3.25 -12.82 7.64
N HIS A 177 -3.07 -11.52 7.37
CA HIS A 177 -4.19 -10.59 7.26
C HIS A 177 -3.95 -9.54 6.19
N TRP A 178 -4.87 -9.47 5.23
CA TRP A 178 -4.81 -8.51 4.14
C TRP A 178 -5.61 -7.26 4.46
N ASN A 179 -4.94 -6.12 4.36
CA ASN A 179 -5.53 -4.80 4.51
C ASN A 179 -5.30 -3.99 3.24
N LEU A 180 -6.23 -3.10 2.92
CA LEU A 180 -6.02 -2.07 1.92
C LEU A 180 -5.72 -0.73 2.60
N PHE A 181 -4.73 -0.04 2.10
CA PHE A 181 -4.42 1.33 2.45
C PHE A 181 -4.71 2.26 1.29
N ARG A 182 -5.30 3.41 1.62
CA ARG A 182 -5.41 4.54 0.70
C ARG A 182 -4.75 5.77 1.29
N VAL A 183 -3.84 6.38 0.55
CA VAL A 183 -3.30 7.71 0.85
C VAL A 183 -4.09 8.71 0.02
N GLN A 184 -4.79 9.61 0.70
CA GLN A 184 -5.54 10.70 0.08
C GLN A 184 -4.85 12.01 0.42
N LEU A 185 -4.49 12.79 -0.61
CA LEU A 185 -3.64 13.99 -0.49
C LEU A 185 -4.42 15.31 -0.67
N GLY A 186 -5.74 15.30 -0.45
CA GLY A 186 -6.56 16.53 -0.54
C GLY A 186 -6.28 17.52 0.61
N ASP A 187 -7.16 18.51 0.78
CA ASP A 187 -7.03 19.59 1.78
C ASP A 187 -6.67 19.09 3.19
N THR A 188 -7.21 17.92 3.57
CA THR A 188 -6.82 17.19 4.77
C THR A 188 -6.23 15.84 4.36
N PRO A 189 -4.89 15.71 4.31
CA PRO A 189 -4.25 14.46 3.97
C PRO A 189 -4.50 13.40 5.03
N GLU A 190 -4.85 12.19 4.56
CA GLU A 190 -5.26 11.07 5.39
C GLU A 190 -4.66 9.75 4.89
N LEU A 191 -4.29 8.89 5.83
CA LEU A 191 -4.01 7.48 5.58
C LEU A 191 -5.23 6.67 6.02
N GLN A 192 -5.93 6.11 5.06
CA GLN A 192 -7.16 5.36 5.33
C GLN A 192 -6.88 3.86 5.33
N LEU A 193 -7.18 3.21 6.45
CA LEU A 193 -7.10 1.77 6.62
C LEU A 193 -8.46 1.12 6.35
N PHE A 194 -8.47 0.21 5.38
CA PHE A 194 -9.62 -0.63 5.07
C PHE A 194 -9.35 -2.05 5.57
N ASP A 195 -9.77 -2.31 6.80
CA ASP A 195 -9.73 -3.62 7.43
C ASP A 195 -11.13 -4.29 7.33
N PRO A 196 -11.27 -5.39 6.57
CA PRO A 196 -12.56 -6.10 6.43
C PRO A 196 -13.14 -6.62 7.75
N MET A 197 -12.31 -6.81 8.78
CA MET A 197 -12.77 -7.19 10.12
C MET A 197 -13.43 -6.01 10.87
N GLY A 198 -13.35 -4.81 10.31
CA GLY A 198 -13.86 -3.58 10.90
C GLY A 198 -13.04 -3.13 12.09
N ARG A 199 -13.53 -2.08 12.76
CA ARG A 199 -12.87 -1.56 13.96
C ARG A 199 -13.26 -2.42 15.16
N LEU A 200 -12.26 -3.05 15.80
CA LEU A 200 -12.47 -3.75 17.07
C LEU A 200 -13.05 -2.76 18.11
N ALA A 201 -14.25 -3.05 18.62
CA ALA A 201 -14.98 -2.19 19.56
C ALA A 201 -14.20 -1.85 20.84
N SER A 202 -13.23 -2.68 21.23
CA SER A 202 -12.38 -2.50 22.40
C SER A 202 -11.19 -1.54 22.18
N ARG A 203 -10.93 -1.07 20.95
CA ARG A 203 -9.74 -0.28 20.63
C ARG A 203 -10.06 1.22 20.49
N SER A 204 -9.50 2.01 21.40
CA SER A 204 -9.43 3.46 21.31
C SER A 204 -8.32 3.89 20.33
N GLY A 205 -8.60 3.77 19.04
CA GLY A 205 -7.77 4.34 17.97
C GLY A 205 -6.93 3.31 17.21
N ILE A 206 -6.14 3.83 16.27
CA ILE A 206 -5.30 3.05 15.37
C ILE A 206 -3.90 2.95 15.98
N SER A 207 -3.27 1.78 15.85
CA SER A 207 -1.96 1.49 16.41
C SER A 207 -1.05 0.86 15.36
N TYR A 208 0.25 0.77 15.67
CA TYR A 208 1.23 0.11 14.80
C TYR A 208 0.98 -1.38 14.57
N ARG A 209 0.06 -2.00 15.33
CA ARG A 209 -0.40 -3.36 15.04
C ARG A 209 -1.30 -3.44 13.80
N SER A 210 -1.99 -2.34 13.47
CA SER A 210 -2.89 -2.26 12.32
C SER A 210 -2.22 -1.58 11.13
N VAL A 211 -1.29 -0.66 11.39
CA VAL A 211 -0.55 0.07 10.36
C VAL A 211 0.94 -0.14 10.59
N PRO A 212 1.65 -0.87 9.71
CA PRO A 212 3.07 -1.11 9.87
C PRO A 212 3.88 0.18 9.96
N ARG A 213 4.85 0.24 10.87
CA ARG A 213 5.70 1.42 11.10
C ARG A 213 6.41 1.89 9.83
N ALA A 214 6.87 0.95 9.00
CA ALA A 214 7.54 1.25 7.74
C ALA A 214 6.65 2.03 6.75
N VAL A 215 5.32 1.86 6.80
CA VAL A 215 4.39 2.66 5.99
C VAL A 215 4.38 4.11 6.46
N ILE A 216 4.26 4.34 7.78
CA ILE A 216 4.25 5.68 8.36
C ILE A 216 5.55 6.41 8.05
N GLU A 217 6.68 5.75 8.23
CA GLU A 217 7.99 6.37 8.01
C GLU A 217 8.26 6.66 6.53
N TRP A 218 7.80 5.78 5.63
CA TRP A 218 7.83 6.07 4.20
C TRP A 218 7.02 7.31 3.86
N LEU A 219 5.82 7.45 4.40
CA LEU A 219 4.97 8.63 4.17
C LEU A 219 5.59 9.90 4.76
N ASP A 220 6.16 9.85 5.97
CA ASP A 220 6.87 10.98 6.59
C ASP A 220 8.08 11.44 5.75
N VAL A 221 8.72 10.52 5.01
CA VAL A 221 9.86 10.82 4.13
C VAL A 221 9.40 11.35 2.76
N CYS A 222 8.38 10.73 2.16
CA CYS A 222 7.92 11.06 0.81
C CYS A 222 6.97 12.26 0.77
N TYR A 223 6.27 12.55 1.87
CA TYR A 223 5.38 13.70 2.02
C TYR A 223 5.79 14.56 3.23
N PRO A 224 7.00 15.14 3.23
CA PRO A 224 7.52 15.89 4.38
C PRO A 224 6.69 17.13 4.76
N GLN A 225 5.90 17.65 3.81
CA GLN A 225 4.93 18.72 4.02
C GLN A 225 3.77 18.30 4.94
N HIS A 226 3.49 16.99 5.05
CA HIS A 226 2.43 16.44 5.88
C HIS A 226 3.07 15.67 7.05
N LYS A 227 3.05 16.29 8.24
CA LYS A 227 3.62 15.66 9.44
C LYS A 227 2.59 14.80 10.16
N GLY A 228 3.08 13.76 10.83
CA GLY A 228 2.29 12.96 11.76
C GLY A 228 1.30 12.06 11.04
N TRP A 229 1.78 11.28 10.06
CA TRP A 229 0.92 10.38 9.29
C TRP A 229 0.17 9.38 10.15
N MET A 230 0.77 8.94 11.27
CA MET A 230 0.09 8.09 12.24
C MET A 230 -1.16 8.76 12.84
N GLN A 231 -1.09 10.06 13.18
CA GLN A 231 -2.21 10.82 13.72
C GLN A 231 -3.29 11.12 12.66
N ARG A 232 -2.88 11.16 11.38
CA ARG A 232 -3.77 11.31 10.21
C ARG A 232 -4.37 9.99 9.74
N THR A 233 -4.04 8.89 10.42
CA THR A 233 -4.56 7.59 10.03
C THR A 233 -5.98 7.42 10.55
N VAL A 234 -6.89 6.99 9.68
CA VAL A 234 -8.29 6.73 10.00
C VAL A 234 -8.71 5.33 9.56
N SER A 235 -9.70 4.76 10.25
CA SER A 235 -10.27 3.44 9.91
C SER A 235 -11.43 3.72 8.98
N ALA A 236 -11.27 3.46 7.68
CA ALA A 236 -12.33 3.67 6.71
C ALA A 236 -13.47 2.68 6.93
N ILE A 237 -13.14 1.44 7.29
CA ILE A 237 -14.14 0.42 7.63
C ILE A 237 -14.31 0.40 9.15
N THR A 238 -15.51 0.71 9.62
CA THR A 238 -15.86 0.71 11.05
C THR A 238 -16.62 -0.54 11.43
N ASN A 239 -17.46 -1.05 10.53
CA ASN A 239 -18.30 -2.20 10.77
C ASN A 239 -17.58 -3.46 10.32
N LYS A 240 -17.81 -4.57 11.03
CA LYS A 240 -17.29 -5.88 10.61
C LYS A 240 -18.02 -6.31 9.33
N GLN A 241 -17.31 -6.37 8.21
CA GLN A 241 -17.86 -6.75 6.90
C GLN A 241 -17.55 -8.21 6.55
N GLN A 242 -16.47 -8.77 7.11
CA GLN A 242 -16.09 -10.18 7.01
C GLN A 242 -16.62 -10.97 8.21
N VAL A 243 -17.32 -12.10 8.00
CA VAL A 243 -17.96 -12.85 9.09
C VAL A 243 -16.99 -13.78 9.85
N SER A 244 -16.12 -14.53 9.16
CA SER A 244 -15.19 -15.49 9.76
C SER A 244 -13.73 -15.14 9.52
N GLY A 245 -12.85 -15.40 10.50
CA GLY A 245 -11.40 -15.21 10.38
C GLY A 245 -10.72 -16.19 9.41
N PHE A 246 -11.37 -17.32 9.10
CA PHE A 246 -10.92 -18.25 8.04
C PHE A 246 -11.20 -17.71 6.64
N ASP A 247 -12.04 -16.67 6.53
CA ASP A 247 -12.34 -16.00 5.28
C ASP A 247 -11.22 -15.02 4.86
N CYS A 248 -9.95 -15.29 5.15
CA CYS A 248 -8.86 -14.42 4.69
C CYS A 248 -8.82 -14.29 3.14
N GLY A 249 -9.37 -15.25 2.39
CA GLY A 249 -9.71 -15.09 0.97
C GLY A 249 -10.80 -14.03 0.71
N VAL A 250 -11.80 -13.91 1.59
CA VAL A 250 -12.78 -12.80 1.60
C VAL A 250 -12.12 -11.49 2.00
N ALA A 251 -11.14 -11.48 2.91
CA ALA A 251 -10.37 -10.28 3.21
C ALA A 251 -9.61 -9.76 1.97
N CYS A 252 -9.01 -10.67 1.21
CA CYS A 252 -8.37 -10.38 -0.08
C CYS A 252 -9.37 -9.80 -1.10
N LEU A 253 -10.52 -10.47 -1.24
CA LEU A 253 -11.58 -10.05 -2.15
C LEU A 253 -12.18 -8.70 -1.77
N ALA A 254 -12.36 -8.47 -0.47
CA ALA A 254 -12.78 -7.20 0.09
C ALA A 254 -11.75 -6.11 -0.23
N CYS A 255 -10.46 -6.39 -0.06
CA CYS A 255 -9.40 -5.45 -0.46
C CYS A 255 -9.47 -5.12 -1.97
N LEU A 256 -9.70 -6.10 -2.85
CA LEU A 256 -9.87 -5.84 -4.28
C LEU A 256 -11.13 -5.04 -4.59
N LEU A 257 -12.23 -5.32 -3.90
CA LEU A 257 -13.47 -4.56 -4.05
C LEU A 257 -13.29 -3.11 -3.55
N TYR A 258 -12.63 -2.91 -2.41
CA TYR A 258 -12.25 -1.58 -1.92
C TYR A 258 -11.36 -0.84 -2.92
N ALA A 259 -10.40 -1.53 -3.53
CA ALA A 259 -9.52 -0.95 -4.55
C ALA A 259 -10.32 -0.47 -5.78
N ASP A 260 -11.27 -1.27 -6.28
CA ASP A 260 -12.19 -0.88 -7.35
C ASP A 260 -12.99 0.37 -6.95
N LYS A 261 -13.57 0.40 -5.74
CA LYS A 261 -14.33 1.57 -5.26
C LYS A 261 -13.45 2.81 -5.09
N CYS A 262 -12.23 2.66 -4.59
CA CYS A 262 -11.27 3.74 -4.49
C CYS A 262 -10.91 4.28 -5.89
N GLY A 263 -10.71 3.40 -6.87
CA GLY A 263 -10.49 3.77 -8.26
C GLY A 263 -11.63 4.57 -8.88
N ARG A 264 -12.88 4.27 -8.49
CA ARG A 264 -14.08 5.02 -8.87
C ARG A 264 -14.27 6.33 -8.10
N GLY A 265 -13.38 6.66 -7.17
CA GLY A 265 -13.45 7.88 -6.36
C GLY A 265 -14.44 7.83 -5.21
N HIS A 266 -14.91 6.64 -4.80
CA HIS A 266 -15.78 6.54 -3.63
C HIS A 266 -15.01 6.90 -2.34
N THR A 267 -15.66 7.59 -1.41
CA THR A 267 -15.07 7.92 -0.10
C THR A 267 -15.05 6.71 0.84
N GLY A 268 -14.25 6.78 1.92
CA GLY A 268 -14.21 5.73 2.94
C GLY A 268 -15.60 5.45 3.54
N GLU A 269 -16.39 6.49 3.80
CA GLU A 269 -17.74 6.41 4.34
C GLU A 269 -18.69 5.71 3.37
N GLN A 270 -18.63 6.06 2.07
CA GLN A 270 -19.44 5.41 1.04
C GLN A 270 -19.11 3.92 0.93
N ILE A 271 -17.82 3.57 0.95
CA ILE A 271 -17.35 2.18 0.91
C ILE A 271 -17.83 1.41 2.15
N ASN A 272 -17.69 1.99 3.34
CA ASN A 272 -18.13 1.40 4.60
C ASN A 272 -19.65 1.15 4.67
N ALA A 273 -20.43 2.04 4.05
CA ALA A 273 -21.90 1.94 4.03
C ALA A 273 -22.43 0.96 2.98
N GLN A 274 -21.74 0.81 1.85
CA GLN A 274 -22.23 0.04 0.69
C GLN A 274 -21.70 -1.39 0.62
N ILE A 275 -20.59 -1.69 1.29
CA ILE A 275 -19.96 -3.01 1.22
C ILE A 275 -20.30 -3.81 2.46
N ASP A 276 -20.79 -5.00 2.23
CA ASP A 276 -21.05 -6.03 3.22
C ASP A 276 -20.57 -7.39 2.69
N GLN A 277 -20.84 -8.45 3.46
CA GLN A 277 -20.48 -9.82 3.09
C GLN A 277 -21.14 -10.26 1.78
N GLU A 278 -22.36 -9.81 1.48
CA GLU A 278 -23.07 -10.15 0.25
C GLU A 278 -22.38 -9.53 -0.96
N ALA A 279 -22.02 -8.24 -0.87
CA ALA A 279 -21.28 -7.54 -1.90
C ALA A 279 -19.92 -8.19 -2.18
N ILE A 280 -19.19 -8.61 -1.14
CA ILE A 280 -17.91 -9.31 -1.31
C ILE A 280 -18.11 -10.68 -1.98
N THR A 281 -19.15 -11.41 -1.58
CA THR A 281 -19.49 -12.71 -2.17
C THR A 281 -19.90 -12.57 -3.63
N ALA A 282 -20.69 -11.56 -3.97
CA ALA A 282 -21.07 -11.24 -5.35
C ALA A 282 -19.83 -10.86 -6.18
N PHE A 283 -18.93 -10.05 -5.63
CA PHE A 283 -17.68 -9.68 -6.29
C PHE A 283 -16.80 -10.91 -6.59
N ARG A 284 -16.74 -11.88 -5.66
CA ARG A 284 -16.03 -13.15 -5.88
C ARG A 284 -16.53 -13.91 -7.10
N LYS A 285 -17.86 -14.01 -7.26
CA LYS A 285 -18.49 -14.70 -8.40
C LYS A 285 -18.20 -14.02 -9.73
N GLU A 286 -18.01 -12.71 -9.70
CA GLU A 286 -17.68 -11.90 -10.87
C GLU A 286 -16.19 -11.94 -11.24
N LEU A 287 -15.31 -12.24 -10.28
CA LEU A 287 -13.86 -12.20 -10.48
C LEU A 287 -13.37 -13.14 -11.61
N PRO A 288 -13.82 -14.40 -11.74
CA PRO A 288 -13.45 -15.23 -12.89
C PRO A 288 -13.77 -14.58 -14.22
N ARG A 289 -14.97 -13.98 -14.37
CA ARG A 289 -15.37 -13.30 -15.61
C ARG A 289 -14.45 -12.11 -15.91
N GLN A 290 -14.07 -11.38 -14.88
CA GLN A 290 -13.10 -10.29 -15.02
C GLN A 290 -11.72 -10.79 -15.46
N LEU A 291 -11.25 -11.92 -14.97
CA LEU A 291 -9.96 -12.50 -15.36
C LEU A 291 -9.96 -12.97 -16.82
N HIS A 292 -11.03 -13.61 -17.28
CA HIS A 292 -11.17 -14.02 -18.68
C HIS A 292 -11.12 -12.80 -19.61
N SER A 293 -11.80 -11.71 -19.26
CA SER A 293 -11.78 -10.47 -20.07
C SER A 293 -10.40 -9.83 -20.21
N ILE A 294 -9.49 -10.06 -19.25
CA ILE A 294 -8.10 -9.57 -19.33
C ILE A 294 -7.29 -10.42 -20.31
N GLY A 295 -7.57 -11.72 -20.41
CA GLY A 295 -6.94 -12.63 -21.36
C GLY A 295 -7.31 -12.31 -22.80
N ASP A 296 -8.60 -12.14 -23.08
CA ASP A 296 -9.12 -11.94 -24.44
C ASP A 296 -8.68 -10.61 -25.08
N GLY A 297 -8.42 -9.58 -24.27
CA GLY A 297 -8.03 -8.24 -24.75
C GLY A 297 -6.60 -8.13 -25.30
N ILE A 298 -5.81 -9.20 -25.28
CA ILE A 298 -4.41 -9.22 -25.72
C ILE A 298 -4.25 -9.87 -27.11
N ASP A 299 -5.18 -10.75 -27.47
CA ASP A 299 -5.15 -11.53 -28.72
C ASP A 299 -5.90 -10.84 -29.89
N GLY A 300 -6.50 -9.67 -29.64
CA GLY A 300 -7.12 -8.79 -30.65
C GLY A 300 -6.26 -7.57 -30.97
#